data_AF-A0A410H209-F1
#
_entry.id   AF-A0A410H209-F1
#
_cell.length_a   1.000
_cell.length_b   1.000
_cell.length_c   1.000
_cell.angle_alpha   90.00
_cell.angle_beta   90.00
_cell.angle_gamma   90.00
#
_symmetry.space_group_name_H-M   'P 1'
#
loop_
_entity.id
_entity.type
_entity.pdbx_description
1 polymer ?
#
loop_
_entity_poly.entity_id
_entity_poly.type
_entity_poly.pdbx_seq_one_letter_code
_entity_poly.pdbx_strand_id
1 'polypeptide(L)'
;MKNILITYFIILALGFASMLTHNHYLANIAGFISAVGFMVIFFKDRPDPSTLSEAEIKQAAKMRTYWYIVFATGLVFSLIFGSFWNSEMGNMAS
;
A
#
# COMPACT_ATOMS: atom_id res chain seq x y z
N MET A 1 -10.37 3.34 11.60
CA MET A 1 -10.54 1.92 11.20
C MET A 1 -11.21 1.75 9.85
N LYS A 2 -12.41 2.31 9.62
CA LYS A 2 -13.18 2.18 8.35
C LYS A 2 -12.33 2.42 7.09
N ASN A 3 -11.56 3.51 7.05
CA ASN A 3 -10.76 3.85 5.87
C ASN A 3 -9.67 2.81 5.58
N ILE A 4 -9.01 2.24 6.60
CA ILE A 4 -8.00 1.18 6.43
C ILE A 4 -8.63 -0.04 5.79
N LEU A 5 -9.81 -0.46 6.28
CA LEU A 5 -10.50 -1.63 5.75
C LEU A 5 -10.94 -1.41 4.31
N ILE A 6 -11.43 -0.21 3.98
CA ILE A 6 -11.80 0.15 2.61
C ILE A 6 -10.56 0.13 1.70
N THR A 7 -9.48 0.80 2.10
CA THR A 7 -8.22 0.80 1.32
C THR A 7 -7.68 -0.61 1.14
N TYR A 8 -7.72 -1.43 2.19
CA TYR A 8 -7.27 -2.80 2.13
C TYR A 8 -8.13 -3.65 1.19
N PHE A 9 -9.44 -3.51 1.26
CA PHE A 9 -10.36 -4.18 0.34
C PHE A 9 -10.09 -3.77 -1.11
N ILE A 10 -9.84 -2.49 -1.40
CA ILE A 10 -9.49 -2.02 -2.74
C ILE A 10 -8.18 -2.66 -3.21
N ILE A 11 -7.13 -2.67 -2.38
CA ILE A 11 -5.84 -3.29 -2.71
C ILE A 11 -6.00 -4.78 -3.00
N LEU A 12 -6.78 -5.50 -2.17
CA LEU A 12 -7.09 -6.91 -2.37
C LEU A 12 -7.87 -7.14 -3.66
N ALA A 13 -8.92 -6.37 -3.90
CA ALA A 13 -9.74 -6.49 -5.10
C ALA A 13 -8.91 -6.27 -6.37
N LEU A 14 -8.05 -5.26 -6.39
CA LEU A 14 -7.15 -4.98 -7.51
C LEU A 14 -6.11 -6.10 -7.72
N GLY A 15 -5.47 -6.56 -6.64
CA GLY A 15 -4.50 -7.66 -6.71
C GLY A 15 -5.10 -8.98 -7.19
N PHE A 16 -6.24 -9.37 -6.62
CA PHE A 16 -6.96 -10.58 -7.05
C PHE A 16 -7.53 -10.46 -8.46
N ALA A 17 -8.10 -9.30 -8.83
CA ALA A 17 -8.56 -9.08 -10.18
C ALA A 17 -7.41 -9.17 -11.19
N SER A 18 -6.23 -8.64 -10.85
CA SER A 18 -5.01 -8.80 -11.66
C SER A 18 -4.66 -10.28 -11.86
N MET A 19 -4.71 -11.07 -10.79
CA MET A 19 -4.44 -12.52 -10.84
C MET A 19 -5.44 -13.28 -11.73
N LEU A 20 -6.74 -12.97 -11.63
CA LEU A 20 -7.79 -13.68 -12.37
C LEU A 20 -7.85 -13.27 -13.85
N THR A 21 -7.56 -12.01 -14.15
CA THR A 21 -7.64 -11.46 -15.51
C THR A 21 -6.30 -11.44 -16.23
N HIS A 22 -5.21 -11.76 -15.53
CA HIS A 22 -3.82 -11.59 -15.96
C HIS A 22 -3.48 -10.14 -16.38
N ASN A 23 -4.28 -9.16 -15.95
CA ASN A 23 -4.04 -7.76 -16.25
C ASN A 23 -3.09 -7.15 -15.20
N HIS A 24 -1.81 -7.05 -15.55
CA HIS A 24 -0.75 -6.53 -14.68
C HIS A 24 -0.94 -5.07 -14.24
N TYR A 25 -1.67 -4.25 -15.03
CA TYR A 25 -1.93 -2.85 -14.68
C TYR A 25 -2.71 -2.71 -13.37
N LEU A 26 -3.60 -3.64 -13.07
CA LEU A 26 -4.39 -3.62 -11.83
C LEU A 26 -3.49 -3.79 -10.58
N ALA A 27 -2.54 -4.72 -10.64
CA ALA A 27 -1.56 -4.91 -9.57
C ALA A 27 -0.59 -3.71 -9.45
N ASN A 28 -0.21 -3.06 -10.56
CA ASN A 28 0.59 -1.84 -10.52
C ASN A 28 -0.15 -0.67 -9.88
N ILE A 29 -1.46 -0.51 -10.14
CA ILE A 29 -2.28 0.50 -9.49
C ILE A 29 -2.34 0.24 -7.97
N ALA A 30 -2.52 -1.03 -7.56
CA ALA A 30 -2.46 -1.40 -6.15
C ALA A 30 -1.09 -1.05 -5.52
N GLY A 31 0.00 -1.34 -6.22
CA GLY A 31 1.35 -0.96 -5.82
C GLY A 31 1.55 0.55 -5.69
N PHE A 32 1.05 1.33 -6.65
CA PHE A 32 1.16 2.78 -6.65
C PHE A 32 0.41 3.41 -5.46
N ILE A 33 -0.84 2.99 -5.22
CA ILE A 33 -1.63 3.41 -4.05
C ILE A 33 -0.86 3.09 -2.78
N SER A 34 -0.27 1.89 -2.70
CA SER A 34 0.53 1.49 -1.54
C SER A 34 1.80 2.30 -1.35
N ALA A 35 2.55 2.60 -2.42
CA ALA A 35 3.78 3.40 -2.35
C ALA A 35 3.49 4.83 -1.87
N VAL A 36 2.47 5.47 -2.45
CA VAL A 36 2.00 6.80 -2.02
C VAL A 36 1.51 6.76 -0.57
N GLY A 37 0.71 5.75 -0.21
CA GLY A 37 0.23 5.56 1.15
C GLY A 37 1.36 5.37 2.17
N PHE A 38 2.39 4.61 1.81
CA PHE A 38 3.59 4.44 2.62
C PHE A 38 4.30 5.78 2.86
N MET A 39 4.51 6.56 1.80
CA MET A 39 5.10 7.90 1.92
C MET A 39 4.27 8.79 2.84
N VAL A 40 2.95 8.82 2.65
CA VAL A 40 2.05 9.62 3.50
C VAL A 40 2.19 9.21 4.96
N ILE A 41 2.13 7.93 5.31
CA ILE A 41 2.22 7.50 6.72
C ILE A 41 3.62 7.70 7.29
N PHE A 42 4.66 7.53 6.48
CA PHE A 42 6.04 7.68 6.92
C PHE A 42 6.39 9.15 7.22
N PHE A 43 5.97 10.07 6.35
CA PHE A 43 6.25 11.50 6.45
C PHE A 43 5.20 12.32 7.20
N LYS A 44 4.03 11.74 7.52
CA LYS A 44 3.01 12.45 8.29
C LYS A 44 3.57 12.88 9.64
N ASP A 45 3.41 14.16 9.94
CA ASP A 45 3.80 14.76 11.21
C ASP A 45 3.26 13.97 12.39
N ARG A 46 4.14 13.76 13.36
CA ARG A 46 3.84 12.99 14.56
C ARG A 46 3.38 13.98 15.64
N PRO A 47 2.24 13.74 16.30
CA PRO A 47 1.88 14.51 17.47
C PRO A 47 2.97 14.38 18.53
N ASP A 48 3.25 15.49 19.21
CA ASP A 48 4.28 15.56 20.25
C ASP A 48 3.93 14.55 21.36
N PRO A 49 4.81 13.58 21.67
CA PRO A 49 4.57 12.60 22.72
C PRO A 49 4.27 13.21 24.09
N SER A 50 4.76 14.42 24.36
CA SER A 50 4.50 15.14 25.62
C SER A 50 3.07 15.68 25.74
N THR A 51 2.34 15.75 24.63
CA THR A 51 0.96 16.25 24.56
C THR A 51 -0.10 15.15 24.55
N LEU A 52 0.32 13.88 24.55
CA LEU A 52 -0.56 12.71 24.44
C LEU A 52 -0.51 11.83 25.68
N SER A 53 -1.63 11.20 26.01
CA SER A 53 -1.67 10.12 26.99
C SER A 53 -1.00 8.85 26.46
N GLU A 54 -0.54 7.97 27.36
CA GLU A 54 0.03 6.67 26.97
C GLU A 54 -0.92 5.82 26.11
N ALA A 55 -2.24 5.91 26.36
CA ALA A 55 -3.25 5.18 25.62
C ALA A 55 -3.33 5.66 24.16
N GLU A 56 -3.26 6.98 23.93
CA GLU A 56 -3.29 7.58 22.61
C GLU A 56 -2.01 7.25 21.82
N ILE A 57 -0.85 7.26 22.47
CA ILE A 57 0.43 6.85 21.86
C ILE A 57 0.35 5.40 21.39
N LYS A 58 -0.13 4.49 22.25
CA LYS A 58 -0.31 3.07 21.90
C LYS A 58 -1.30 2.89 20.75
N GLN A 59 -2.41 3.62 20.76
CA GLN A 59 -3.40 3.57 19.69
C GLN A 59 -2.81 4.07 18.37
N ALA A 60 -2.11 5.21 18.36
CA ALA A 60 -1.46 5.75 17.17
C ALA A 60 -0.42 4.79 16.59
N ALA A 61 0.40 4.15 17.44
CA ALA A 61 1.36 3.15 17.03
C ALA A 61 0.68 1.93 16.39
N LYS A 62 -0.40 1.42 17.01
CA LYS A 62 -1.19 0.30 16.48
C LYS A 62 -1.80 0.63 15.11
N MET A 63 -2.34 1.85 14.97
CA MET A 63 -2.93 2.31 13.71
C MET A 63 -1.90 2.39 12.58
N ARG A 64 -0.68 2.83 12.88
CA ARG A 64 0.41 2.89 11.92
C ARG A 64 0.83 1.50 11.46
N THR A 65 0.95 0.54 12.38
CA THR A 65 1.26 -0.86 12.02
C THR A 65 0.23 -1.43 11.06
N TYR A 66 -1.06 -1.16 11.27
CA TYR A 66 -2.10 -1.59 10.33
C TYR A 66 -1.96 -0.97 8.95
N TRP A 67 -1.65 0.32 8.87
CA TRP A 67 -1.38 0.95 7.58
C TRP A 67 -0.17 0.34 6.86
N TYR A 68 0.91 0.06 7.59
CA TYR A 68 2.07 -0.61 7.01
C TYR A 68 1.74 -1.99 6.46
N ILE A 69 0.93 -2.78 7.17
CA ILE A 69 0.48 -4.09 6.68
C ILE A 69 -0.33 -3.92 5.39
N VAL A 70 -1.31 -3.01 5.39
CA VAL A 70 -2.17 -2.77 4.21
C VAL A 70 -1.34 -2.35 2.99
N PHE A 71 -0.42 -1.41 3.16
CA PHE A 71 0.39 -0.94 2.04
C PHE A 71 1.43 -1.97 1.61
N ALA A 72 2.06 -2.68 2.55
CA ALA A 72 2.98 -3.78 2.22
C ALA A 72 2.29 -4.84 1.35
N THR A 73 1.04 -5.21 1.63
CA THR A 73 0.28 -6.15 0.79
C THR A 73 0.14 -5.66 -0.65
N GLY A 74 -0.19 -4.38 -0.87
CA GLY A 74 -0.30 -3.86 -2.24
C GLY A 74 1.05 -3.75 -2.97
N LEU A 75 2.14 -3.45 -2.25
CA LEU A 75 3.50 -3.53 -2.81
C LEU A 75 3.83 -4.97 -3.23
N VAL A 76 3.50 -5.95 -2.40
CA VAL A 76 3.69 -7.38 -2.70
C VAL A 76 2.88 -7.79 -3.93
N PHE A 77 1.61 -7.40 -4.04
CA PHE A 77 0.82 -7.67 -5.25
C PHE A 77 1.43 -7.03 -6.49
N SER A 78 1.91 -5.79 -6.39
CA SER A 78 2.60 -5.14 -7.51
C SER A 78 3.89 -5.84 -7.90
N LEU A 79 4.65 -6.37 -6.94
CA LEU A 79 5.88 -7.11 -7.21
C LEU A 79 5.60 -8.46 -7.87
N ILE A 80 4.62 -9.21 -7.36
CA ILE A 80 4.32 -10.57 -7.84
C ILE A 80 3.52 -10.52 -9.15
N PHE A 81 2.53 -9.64 -9.25
CA PHE A 81 1.56 -9.62 -10.36
C PHE A 81 1.64 -8.38 -11.24
N GLY A 82 2.25 -7.28 -10.76
CA GLY A 82 2.33 -6.01 -11.49
C GLY A 82 3.58 -5.84 -12.33
N SER A 83 4.70 -6.44 -11.92
CA SER A 83 6.00 -6.38 -12.60
C SER A 83 6.51 -4.96 -12.88
N PHE A 84 6.19 -3.95 -12.06
CA PHE A 84 6.75 -2.57 -12.01
C PHE A 84 6.83 -1.70 -13.28
N TRP A 85 7.07 -2.21 -14.48
CA TRP A 85 6.97 -1.54 -15.78
C TRP A 85 7.29 -2.58 -16.88
N ASN A 86 6.29 -2.92 -17.69
CA ASN A 86 6.26 -3.66 -18.97
C ASN A 86 7.53 -4.42 -19.47
N SER A 87 7.32 -5.53 -20.19
CA SER A 87 8.29 -6.07 -21.16
C SER A 87 8.80 -5.00 -22.15
N GLU A 88 8.15 -3.84 -22.28
CA GLU A 88 8.61 -2.70 -23.10
C GLU A 88 9.55 -1.70 -22.42
N MET A 89 9.70 -1.68 -21.08
CA MET A 89 10.88 -1.00 -20.49
C MET A 89 12.15 -1.85 -20.68
N GLY A 90 11.99 -3.17 -20.86
CA GLY A 90 13.05 -4.10 -21.25
C GLY A 90 13.31 -4.20 -22.76
N ASN A 91 12.45 -3.60 -23.61
CA ASN A 91 12.57 -3.62 -25.07
C ASN A 91 13.00 -2.28 -25.67
N MET A 92 13.69 -1.41 -24.91
CA MET A 92 14.42 -0.27 -25.50
C MET A 92 15.67 -0.69 -26.30
N ALA A 93 15.82 -1.98 -26.61
CA ALA A 93 16.89 -2.54 -27.43
C ALA A 93 16.40 -3.70 -28.33
N SER A 94 15.20 -3.59 -28.93
CA SER A 94 14.89 -4.36 -30.15
C SER A 94 14.14 -3.51 -31.17
#